data_AF-A0A1G4JAU7-F1
#
_entry.id   AF-A0A1G4JAU7-F1
#
_cell.length_a   1.000
_cell.length_b   1.000
_cell.length_c   1.000
_cell.angle_alpha   90.00
_cell.angle_beta   90.00
_cell.angle_gamma   90.00
#
_symmetry.space_group_name_H-M   'P 1'
#
loop_
_entity.id
_entity.type
_entity.pdbx_description
1 polymer ?
#
loop_
_entity_poly.entity_id
_entity_poly.type
_entity_poly.pdbx_seq_one_letter_code
_entity_poly.pdbx_strand_id
1 'polypeptide(L)'
;MRAGLFFSALMAVATASPVALNDFVKRDSEDFDPIEAWPGNWTLSNWSNWTNSSNVTQWESPKLQVFITGGHYKLSNWTSSPDVTITSLFNQTSLNATELYSVASSVSKSLASDAYTGVVVLGHEKALESLGFFLSVVVDSPKSLVVTSKLDDGLTVAWSDDSWWRGTLIVDQTLIYSGAVYTPSTPGAVSIGAVYDKTPWFWFTPAWPMLLSPESTIRTEYWNFTDVIQANSTISTNGTTIPIVYDAYYNPGLLEYLSGSIDGLVVVSSGNSTGSEFTSASIPIVFASDDYYPVFVDDVPAGAIAAGGLSPVQSQLLLAIALTNNVTASSQLQDIFFS
;
A
#
# COMPACT_ATOMS: atom_id res chain seq x y z
N MET A 1 -5.14 37.95 7.02
CA MET A 1 -5.25 36.47 7.15
C MET A 1 -4.21 35.83 6.26
N ARG A 2 -2.98 35.64 6.76
CA ARG A 2 -1.88 34.94 6.10
C ARG A 2 -1.08 34.24 7.21
N ALA A 3 -1.58 33.10 7.66
CA ALA A 3 -0.93 32.26 8.67
C ALA A 3 -1.23 30.75 8.50
N GLY A 4 -1.99 30.35 7.47
CA GLY A 4 -2.43 28.96 7.29
C GLY A 4 -1.54 28.06 6.43
N LEU A 5 -0.47 28.59 5.83
CA LEU A 5 0.38 27.83 4.88
C LEU A 5 1.70 27.33 5.48
N PHE A 6 2.02 27.70 6.72
CA PHE A 6 3.27 27.27 7.36
C PHE A 6 3.11 26.00 8.23
N PHE A 7 1.88 25.58 8.55
CA PHE A 7 1.63 24.41 9.39
C PHE A 7 1.45 23.09 8.61
N SER A 8 1.05 23.16 7.34
CA SER A 8 0.90 21.97 6.47
C SER A 8 2.24 21.33 6.07
N ALA A 9 3.31 22.13 5.98
CA ALA A 9 4.65 21.60 5.71
C ALA A 9 5.28 20.90 6.93
N LEU A 10 4.85 21.20 8.16
CA LEU A 10 5.43 20.61 9.36
C LEU A 10 4.84 19.21 9.66
N MET A 11 3.59 18.96 9.28
CA MET A 11 2.93 17.66 9.44
C MET A 11 3.35 16.65 8.35
N ALA A 12 3.65 17.12 7.13
CA ALA A 12 4.27 16.28 6.09
C ALA A 12 5.75 15.93 6.39
N VAL A 13 6.39 16.66 7.30
CA VAL A 13 7.77 16.38 7.77
C VAL A 13 7.78 15.45 8.98
N ALA A 14 6.64 15.23 9.66
CA ALA A 14 6.56 14.29 10.78
C ALA A 14 6.40 12.82 10.33
N THR A 15 6.15 12.56 9.04
CA THR A 15 6.09 11.21 8.44
C THR A 15 7.37 10.83 7.69
N ALA A 16 8.37 11.72 7.66
CA ALA A 16 9.72 11.42 7.22
C ALA A 16 10.64 11.45 8.45
N SER A 17 11.53 10.47 8.59
CA SER A 17 12.60 10.50 9.59
C SER A 17 13.33 11.86 9.58
N PRO A 18 13.87 12.35 10.71
CA PRO A 18 14.54 13.65 10.76
C PRO A 18 15.79 13.63 9.87
N VAL A 19 15.68 14.15 8.65
CA VAL A 19 16.82 14.45 7.78
C VAL A 19 17.40 15.78 8.24
N ALA A 20 18.66 15.75 8.67
CA ALA A 20 19.42 16.92 9.01
C ALA A 20 19.44 17.92 7.83
N LEU A 21 19.22 19.20 8.14
CA LEU A 21 19.18 20.36 7.23
C LEU A 21 20.48 20.63 6.43
N ASN A 22 21.42 19.67 6.36
CA ASN A 22 22.73 19.82 5.71
C ASN A 22 22.88 19.10 4.35
N ASP A 23 21.90 18.30 3.88
CA ASP A 23 22.04 17.54 2.63
C ASP A 23 21.54 18.25 1.35
N PHE A 24 21.36 19.58 1.39
CA PHE A 24 20.99 20.36 0.20
C PHE A 24 22.13 20.62 -0.79
N VAL A 25 23.26 19.92 -0.65
CA VAL A 25 24.40 19.99 -1.55
C VAL A 25 24.70 18.59 -2.06
N LYS A 26 24.57 18.41 -3.38
CA LYS A 26 24.95 17.23 -4.18
C LYS A 26 26.09 16.45 -3.52
N ARG A 27 25.78 15.21 -3.10
CA ARG A 27 26.80 14.20 -2.84
C ARG A 27 26.88 13.32 -4.10
N ASP A 28 28.06 13.32 -4.72
CA ASP A 28 28.37 12.52 -5.89
C ASP A 28 28.12 11.03 -5.61
N SER A 29 27.67 10.35 -6.65
CA SER A 29 26.99 9.06 -6.68
C SER A 29 27.93 7.85 -6.68
N GLU A 30 28.65 7.57 -5.59
CA GLU A 30 29.46 6.34 -5.50
C GLU A 30 29.38 5.54 -4.18
N ASP A 31 28.66 5.97 -3.16
CA ASP A 31 28.58 5.20 -1.89
C ASP A 31 27.13 4.92 -1.47
N PHE A 32 26.49 3.96 -2.15
CA PHE A 32 25.42 3.16 -1.56
C PHE A 32 25.35 1.80 -2.24
N ASP A 33 25.96 0.78 -1.63
CA ASP A 33 25.77 -0.64 -1.98
C ASP A 33 24.62 -1.19 -1.10
N PRO A 34 23.41 -1.41 -1.64
CA PRO A 34 22.22 -1.74 -0.84
C PRO A 34 22.15 -3.21 -0.37
N ILE A 35 23.29 -3.91 -0.26
CA ILE A 35 23.34 -5.36 0.07
C ILE A 35 23.81 -5.67 1.49
N GLU A 36 24.08 -4.66 2.33
CA GLU A 36 24.35 -4.89 3.76
C GLU A 36 23.13 -4.62 4.65
N ALA A 37 22.09 -5.46 4.58
CA ALA A 37 21.17 -5.72 5.70
C ALA A 37 20.17 -6.86 5.44
N TRP A 38 20.62 -8.12 5.40
CA TRP A 38 19.95 -9.21 6.14
C TRP A 38 20.83 -10.46 6.30
N PRO A 39 20.68 -11.26 7.37
CA PRO A 39 21.72 -12.18 7.84
C PRO A 39 21.64 -13.53 7.11
N GLY A 40 22.64 -13.80 6.28
CA GLY A 40 22.89 -15.10 5.68
C GLY A 40 24.38 -15.39 5.64
N ASN A 41 24.81 -16.33 6.46
CA ASN A 41 26.19 -16.79 6.67
C ASN A 41 26.89 -17.22 5.37
N TRP A 42 27.79 -16.39 4.82
CA TRP A 42 28.74 -16.79 3.76
C TRP A 42 30.16 -16.33 4.12
N THR A 43 31.10 -17.27 4.12
CA THR A 43 32.50 -17.08 4.47
C THR A 43 33.24 -16.16 3.48
N LEU A 44 33.91 -15.15 4.03
CA LEU A 44 34.52 -13.95 3.44
C LEU A 44 35.86 -14.15 2.70
N SER A 45 36.02 -15.18 1.85
CA SER A 45 37.35 -15.47 1.26
C SER A 45 37.46 -15.52 -0.27
N ASN A 46 36.49 -15.02 -1.04
CA ASN A 46 36.57 -15.08 -2.52
C ASN A 46 36.35 -13.74 -3.25
N TRP A 47 36.40 -12.60 -2.56
CA TRP A 47 36.04 -11.29 -3.13
C TRP A 47 37.15 -10.60 -3.95
N SER A 48 38.34 -11.17 -4.08
CA SER A 48 39.43 -10.57 -4.87
C SER A 48 39.43 -10.93 -6.36
N ASN A 49 38.41 -11.61 -6.88
CA ASN A 49 38.37 -12.06 -8.28
C ASN A 49 37.33 -11.36 -9.17
N TRP A 50 36.71 -10.27 -8.71
CA TRP A 50 35.63 -9.59 -9.44
C TRP A 50 35.99 -8.24 -10.04
N THR A 51 37.28 -7.95 -10.24
CA THR A 51 37.75 -6.73 -10.94
C THR A 51 38.38 -7.01 -12.30
N ASN A 52 38.18 -8.21 -12.87
CA ASN A 52 38.60 -8.46 -14.25
C ASN A 52 37.73 -9.52 -14.94
N SER A 53 36.55 -9.14 -15.40
CA SER A 53 35.79 -9.93 -16.37
C SER A 53 35.48 -9.09 -17.60
N SER A 54 36.40 -9.12 -18.56
CA SER A 54 36.25 -8.54 -19.90
C SER A 54 35.28 -9.33 -20.79
N ASN A 55 34.08 -9.68 -20.28
CA ASN A 55 33.00 -10.35 -21.02
C ASN A 55 31.67 -10.15 -20.27
N VAL A 56 31.10 -8.94 -20.31
CA VAL A 56 29.70 -8.73 -19.90
C VAL A 56 28.82 -9.09 -21.09
N THR A 57 28.20 -10.26 -21.01
CA THR A 57 27.05 -10.62 -21.83
C THR A 57 25.96 -9.57 -21.62
N GLN A 58 25.45 -9.02 -22.72
CA GLN A 58 24.26 -8.17 -22.85
C GLN A 58 23.28 -8.36 -21.68
N TRP A 59 23.11 -7.32 -20.85
CA TRP A 59 22.10 -7.30 -19.78
C TRP A 59 20.73 -7.59 -20.39
N GLU A 60 20.05 -8.63 -19.92
CA GLU A 60 18.69 -8.92 -20.37
C GLU A 60 17.79 -7.72 -20.01
N SER A 61 16.97 -7.28 -20.98
CA SER A 61 16.03 -6.18 -20.78
C SER A 61 15.10 -6.48 -19.59
N PRO A 62 14.82 -5.52 -18.70
CA PRO A 62 13.96 -5.74 -17.55
C PRO A 62 12.56 -6.17 -18.00
N LYS A 63 12.19 -7.41 -17.65
CA LYS A 63 10.88 -7.99 -17.96
C LYS A 63 9.86 -7.60 -16.89
N LEU A 64 8.70 -7.14 -17.32
CA LEU A 64 7.58 -6.78 -16.46
C LEU A 64 6.39 -7.72 -16.67
N GLN A 65 5.69 -7.99 -15.57
CA GLN A 65 4.38 -8.64 -15.60
C GLN A 65 3.28 -7.59 -15.40
N VAL A 66 2.27 -7.59 -16.25
CA VAL A 66 1.11 -6.70 -16.16
C VAL A 66 -0.12 -7.52 -15.81
N PHE A 67 -0.78 -7.19 -14.71
CA PHE A 67 -2.08 -7.74 -14.34
C PHE A 67 -3.19 -6.73 -14.62
N ILE A 68 -4.19 -7.13 -15.38
CA ILE A 68 -5.35 -6.30 -15.69
C ILE A 68 -6.51 -6.73 -14.81
N THR A 69 -7.01 -5.79 -14.02
CA THR A 69 -8.16 -5.99 -13.12
C THR A 69 -9.37 -5.16 -13.55
N GLY A 70 -9.14 -4.12 -14.35
CA GLY A 70 -10.17 -3.24 -14.91
C GLY A 70 -9.58 -2.02 -15.62
N GLY A 71 -10.43 -1.04 -15.89
CA GLY A 71 -10.03 0.21 -16.54
C GLY A 71 -10.00 0.13 -18.07
N HIS A 72 -9.65 1.27 -18.69
CA HIS A 72 -9.55 1.38 -20.14
C HIS A 72 -8.10 1.31 -20.59
N TYR A 73 -7.80 0.45 -21.56
CA TYR A 73 -6.47 0.32 -22.11
C TYR A 73 -6.50 -0.11 -23.58
N LYS A 74 -5.45 0.26 -24.30
CA LYS A 74 -5.22 -0.18 -25.68
C LYS A 74 -4.08 -1.19 -25.68
N LEU A 75 -4.43 -2.47 -25.79
CA LEU A 75 -3.49 -3.61 -25.82
C LEU A 75 -2.43 -3.52 -26.93
N SER A 76 -2.76 -2.85 -28.03
CA SER A 76 -2.03 -2.92 -29.30
C SER A 76 -0.55 -2.53 -29.23
N ASN A 77 -0.14 -1.78 -28.21
CA ASN A 77 1.24 -1.29 -28.11
C ASN A 77 2.19 -2.28 -27.41
N TRP A 78 1.67 -3.21 -26.60
CA TRP A 78 2.50 -4.02 -25.69
C TRP A 78 2.33 -5.53 -25.86
N THR A 79 1.26 -6.00 -26.50
CA THR A 79 1.00 -7.44 -26.72
C THR A 79 2.06 -8.17 -27.54
N SER A 80 2.92 -7.44 -28.24
CA SER A 80 4.01 -8.00 -29.05
C SER A 80 5.40 -7.73 -28.45
N SER A 81 5.48 -7.11 -27.27
CA SER A 81 6.74 -6.84 -26.60
C SER A 81 7.27 -8.13 -25.93
N PRO A 82 8.54 -8.51 -26.14
CA PRO A 82 9.16 -9.62 -25.40
C PRO A 82 9.40 -9.28 -23.93
N ASP A 83 9.34 -7.99 -23.57
CA ASP A 83 9.70 -7.48 -22.25
C ASP A 83 8.46 -7.27 -21.34
N VAL A 84 7.25 -7.46 -21.87
CA VAL A 84 6.00 -7.28 -21.14
C VAL A 84 5.12 -8.51 -21.30
N THR A 85 4.85 -9.20 -20.20
CA THR A 85 3.84 -10.26 -20.16
C THR A 85 2.54 -9.71 -19.60
N ILE A 86 1.43 -9.88 -20.31
CA ILE A 86 0.13 -9.35 -19.91
C ILE A 86 -0.79 -10.51 -19.50
N THR A 87 -1.45 -10.38 -18.35
CA THR A 87 -2.44 -11.33 -17.86
C THR A 87 -3.67 -10.60 -17.37
N SER A 88 -4.83 -10.89 -17.97
CA SER A 88 -6.11 -10.37 -17.51
C SER A 88 -6.65 -11.27 -16.40
N LEU A 89 -6.92 -10.69 -15.24
CA LEU A 89 -7.53 -11.37 -14.10
C LEU A 89 -9.03 -11.07 -14.04
N PHE A 90 -9.37 -9.78 -14.09
CA PHE A 90 -10.74 -9.28 -13.94
C PHE A 90 -11.01 -8.13 -14.93
N ASN A 91 -12.27 -7.71 -15.02
CA ASN A 91 -12.68 -6.51 -15.75
C ASN A 91 -13.76 -5.77 -14.95
N GLN A 92 -13.36 -5.24 -13.79
CA GLN A 92 -14.26 -4.62 -12.82
C GLN A 92 -13.87 -3.15 -12.56
N THR A 93 -14.84 -2.36 -12.09
CA THR A 93 -14.59 -0.96 -11.69
C THR A 93 -14.14 -0.82 -10.24
N SER A 94 -14.42 -1.83 -9.42
CA SER A 94 -14.07 -1.98 -8.01
C SER A 94 -13.83 -3.46 -7.72
N LEU A 95 -12.98 -3.78 -6.75
CA LEU A 95 -12.68 -5.15 -6.35
C LEU A 95 -13.11 -5.39 -4.90
N ASN A 96 -13.70 -6.55 -4.64
CA ASN A 96 -13.95 -7.01 -3.28
C ASN A 96 -12.69 -7.66 -2.66
N ALA A 97 -12.74 -7.99 -1.37
CA ALA A 97 -11.59 -8.55 -0.66
C ALA A 97 -11.06 -9.87 -1.29
N THR A 98 -11.95 -10.77 -1.72
CA THR A 98 -11.55 -12.04 -2.38
C THR A 98 -10.83 -11.80 -3.71
N GLU A 99 -11.31 -10.83 -4.49
CA GLU A 99 -10.66 -10.41 -5.73
C GLU A 99 -9.30 -9.76 -5.46
N LEU A 100 -9.21 -8.89 -4.44
CA LEU A 100 -7.95 -8.27 -4.02
C LEU A 100 -6.90 -9.31 -3.59
N TYR A 101 -7.27 -10.33 -2.80
CA TYR A 101 -6.37 -11.44 -2.45
C TYR A 101 -5.95 -12.26 -3.68
N SER A 102 -6.83 -12.45 -4.64
CA SER A 102 -6.49 -13.13 -5.91
C SER A 102 -5.48 -12.33 -6.75
N VAL A 103 -5.62 -11.00 -6.79
CA VAL A 103 -4.62 -10.11 -7.40
C VAL A 103 -3.30 -10.21 -6.65
N ALA A 104 -3.32 -10.04 -5.32
CA ALA A 104 -2.12 -10.10 -4.50
C ALA A 104 -1.39 -11.45 -4.62
N SER A 105 -2.11 -12.57 -4.73
CA SER A 105 -1.51 -13.89 -4.92
C SER A 105 -0.77 -14.00 -6.26
N SER A 106 -1.37 -13.46 -7.33
CA SER A 106 -0.73 -13.40 -8.65
C SER A 106 0.50 -12.49 -8.65
N VAL A 107 0.38 -11.30 -8.06
CA VAL A 107 1.47 -10.33 -7.91
C VAL A 107 2.64 -10.92 -7.13
N SER A 108 2.38 -11.52 -5.96
CA SER A 108 3.41 -12.09 -5.09
C SER A 108 4.17 -13.22 -5.78
N LYS A 109 3.47 -14.09 -6.53
CA LYS A 109 4.09 -15.15 -7.34
C LYS A 109 5.01 -14.59 -8.43
N SER A 110 4.61 -13.50 -9.08
CA SER A 110 5.42 -12.85 -10.12
C SER A 110 6.65 -12.14 -9.54
N LEU A 111 6.51 -11.45 -8.41
CA LEU A 111 7.64 -10.76 -7.78
C LEU A 111 8.65 -11.74 -7.15
N ALA A 112 8.18 -12.88 -6.64
CA ALA A 112 9.04 -13.96 -6.15
C ALA A 112 9.82 -14.69 -7.27
N SER A 113 9.44 -14.52 -8.54
CA SER A 113 10.13 -15.11 -9.69
C SER A 113 11.26 -14.21 -10.19
N ASP A 114 12.41 -14.80 -10.54
CA ASP A 114 13.52 -14.08 -11.17
C ASP A 114 13.23 -13.69 -12.63
N ALA A 115 12.13 -14.19 -13.21
CA ALA A 115 11.72 -13.85 -14.57
C ALA A 115 11.24 -12.40 -14.73
N TYR A 116 10.87 -11.74 -13.63
CA TYR A 116 10.32 -10.39 -13.64
C TYR A 116 11.08 -9.48 -12.68
N THR A 117 11.34 -8.26 -13.16
CA THR A 117 11.98 -7.16 -12.42
C THR A 117 10.96 -6.29 -11.69
N GLY A 118 9.69 -6.36 -12.09
CA GLY A 118 8.59 -5.65 -11.47
C GLY A 118 7.23 -6.09 -12.00
N VAL A 119 6.19 -5.58 -11.35
CA VAL A 119 4.79 -5.84 -11.68
C VAL A 119 4.03 -4.52 -11.83
N VAL A 120 3.18 -4.45 -12.86
CA VAL A 120 2.20 -3.38 -13.02
C VAL A 120 0.79 -3.95 -12.87
N VAL A 121 -0.03 -3.35 -12.02
CA VAL A 121 -1.45 -3.68 -11.90
C VAL A 121 -2.25 -2.54 -12.52
N LEU A 122 -2.88 -2.84 -13.65
CA LEU A 122 -3.79 -1.93 -14.33
C LEU A 122 -5.20 -2.10 -13.78
N GLY A 123 -5.71 -1.06 -13.12
CA GLY A 123 -7.05 -1.00 -12.56
C GLY A 123 -7.87 0.17 -13.07
N HIS A 124 -9.16 0.18 -12.72
CA HIS A 124 -9.99 1.36 -12.91
C HIS A 124 -9.60 2.46 -11.89
N GLU A 125 -9.77 3.75 -12.23
CA GLU A 125 -9.40 4.89 -11.36
C GLU A 125 -10.01 4.78 -9.95
N LYS A 126 -11.26 4.33 -9.86
CA LYS A 126 -11.99 4.08 -8.60
C LYS A 126 -11.42 2.96 -7.73
N ALA A 127 -10.58 2.09 -8.28
CA ALA A 127 -9.99 0.96 -7.57
C ALA A 127 -8.53 1.22 -7.15
N LEU A 128 -7.94 2.36 -7.51
CA LEU A 128 -6.51 2.63 -7.25
C LEU A 128 -6.18 2.66 -5.77
N GLU A 129 -7.02 3.33 -4.95
CA GLU A 129 -6.84 3.36 -3.50
C GLU A 129 -6.89 1.98 -2.88
N SER A 130 -7.93 1.18 -3.20
CA SER A 130 -8.07 -0.14 -2.62
C SER A 130 -6.96 -1.10 -3.07
N LEU A 131 -6.61 -1.10 -4.37
CA LEU A 131 -5.51 -1.90 -4.90
C LEU A 131 -4.17 -1.49 -4.29
N GLY A 132 -3.84 -0.20 -4.32
CA GLY A 132 -2.56 0.29 -3.85
C GLY A 132 -2.37 0.10 -2.36
N PHE A 133 -3.38 0.40 -1.55
CA PHE A 133 -3.30 0.19 -0.10
C PHE A 133 -3.22 -1.30 0.23
N PHE A 134 -4.13 -2.12 -0.31
CA PHE A 134 -4.15 -3.55 -0.03
C PHE A 134 -2.83 -4.23 -0.39
N LEU A 135 -2.32 -3.96 -1.60
CA LEU A 135 -1.03 -4.51 -2.05
C LEU A 135 0.14 -3.99 -1.23
N SER A 136 0.10 -2.74 -0.75
CA SER A 136 1.12 -2.22 0.17
C SER A 136 1.21 -3.06 1.44
N VAL A 137 0.05 -3.42 2.01
CA VAL A 137 -0.01 -4.19 3.26
C VAL A 137 0.43 -5.64 3.04
N VAL A 138 -0.12 -6.33 2.02
CA VAL A 138 0.02 -7.79 1.92
C VAL A 138 1.18 -8.26 1.02
N VAL A 139 1.79 -7.37 0.22
CA VAL A 139 2.93 -7.72 -0.62
C VAL A 139 4.20 -7.13 -0.02
N ASP A 140 5.18 -7.99 0.23
CA ASP A 140 6.50 -7.61 0.70
C ASP A 140 7.56 -8.01 -0.34
N SER A 141 8.06 -7.02 -1.06
CA SER A 141 9.02 -7.22 -2.14
C SER A 141 9.80 -5.92 -2.42
N PRO A 142 11.12 -5.99 -2.63
CA PRO A 142 11.91 -4.82 -3.02
C PRO A 142 11.73 -4.43 -4.49
N LYS A 143 11.30 -5.39 -5.34
CA LYS A 143 11.04 -5.16 -6.76
C LYS A 143 9.88 -4.19 -6.98
N SER A 144 9.90 -3.51 -8.12
CA SER A 144 8.88 -2.52 -8.43
C SER A 144 7.47 -3.11 -8.48
N LEU A 145 6.53 -2.47 -7.79
CA LEU A 145 5.11 -2.80 -7.83
C LEU A 145 4.32 -1.51 -8.04
N VAL A 146 3.71 -1.37 -9.22
CA VAL A 146 3.03 -0.14 -9.62
C VAL A 146 1.56 -0.42 -9.91
N VAL A 147 0.66 0.32 -9.28
CA VAL A 147 -0.77 0.33 -9.58
C VAL A 147 -1.10 1.59 -10.38
N THR A 148 -1.85 1.46 -11.47
CA THR A 148 -2.14 2.60 -12.35
C THR A 148 -3.48 2.43 -13.06
N SER A 149 -4.06 3.55 -13.51
CA SER A 149 -5.14 3.60 -14.50
C SER A 149 -4.64 3.83 -15.93
N LYS A 150 -3.37 4.21 -16.09
CA LYS A 150 -2.69 4.49 -17.37
C LYS A 150 -1.46 3.60 -17.51
N LEU A 151 -1.59 2.58 -18.35
CA LEU A 151 -0.57 1.53 -18.50
C LEU A 151 0.81 2.08 -18.86
N ASP A 152 0.91 3.01 -19.80
CA ASP A 152 2.20 3.56 -20.26
C ASP A 152 2.96 4.28 -19.13
N ASP A 153 2.25 5.03 -18.29
CA ASP A 153 2.85 5.72 -17.14
C ASP A 153 3.28 4.71 -16.07
N GLY A 154 2.46 3.67 -15.82
CA GLY A 154 2.81 2.63 -14.85
C GLY A 154 4.00 1.78 -15.27
N LEU A 155 4.10 1.42 -16.55
CA LEU A 155 5.25 0.72 -17.13
C LEU A 155 6.52 1.56 -17.02
N THR A 156 6.42 2.86 -17.32
CA THR A 156 7.54 3.82 -17.21
C THR A 156 8.11 3.84 -15.80
N VAL A 157 7.25 3.88 -14.77
CA VAL A 157 7.70 3.84 -13.37
C VAL A 157 8.26 2.47 -13.01
N ALA A 158 7.60 1.39 -13.43
CA ALA A 158 7.99 0.03 -13.07
C ALA A 158 9.33 -0.43 -13.65
N TRP A 159 9.73 0.14 -14.79
CA TRP A 159 11.03 -0.11 -15.41
C TRP A 159 12.20 0.65 -14.78
N SER A 160 11.93 1.68 -13.98
CA SER A 160 13.01 2.43 -13.35
C SER A 160 13.50 1.73 -12.09
N ASP A 161 14.80 1.54 -11.97
CA ASP A 161 15.44 1.02 -10.76
C ASP A 161 15.21 1.95 -9.55
N ASP A 162 14.96 3.24 -9.79
CA ASP A 162 14.60 4.21 -8.74
C ASP A 162 13.25 3.90 -8.08
N SER A 163 12.44 3.02 -8.67
CA SER A 163 11.16 2.59 -8.10
C SER A 163 11.28 1.45 -7.09
N TRP A 164 12.45 0.78 -7.03
CA TRP A 164 12.69 -0.30 -6.09
C TRP A 164 12.73 0.23 -4.65
N TRP A 165 12.42 -0.64 -3.68
CA TRP A 165 12.46 -0.31 -2.24
C TRP A 165 11.51 0.83 -1.80
N ARG A 166 10.42 1.05 -2.53
CA ARG A 166 9.39 2.05 -2.19
C ARG A 166 8.04 1.44 -1.79
N GLY A 167 7.97 0.11 -1.72
CA GLY A 167 6.72 -0.63 -1.59
C GLY A 167 5.84 -0.47 -2.84
N THR A 168 4.53 -0.61 -2.66
CA THR A 168 3.58 -0.39 -3.77
C THR A 168 3.49 1.11 -4.08
N LEU A 169 3.66 1.44 -5.36
CA LEU A 169 3.48 2.77 -5.90
C LEU A 169 2.13 2.89 -6.62
N ILE A 170 1.52 4.06 -6.56
CA ILE A 170 0.39 4.41 -7.42
C ILE A 170 0.82 5.50 -8.39
N VAL A 171 0.47 5.32 -9.66
CA VAL A 171 0.62 6.37 -10.68
C VAL A 171 -0.77 6.82 -11.11
N ASP A 172 -1.10 8.05 -10.78
CA ASP A 172 -2.34 8.69 -11.19
C ASP A 172 -2.09 10.10 -11.70
N GLN A 173 -2.69 10.45 -12.84
CA GLN A 173 -2.51 11.75 -13.49
C GLN A 173 -1.04 12.20 -13.60
N THR A 174 -0.12 11.29 -13.94
CA THR A 174 1.34 11.51 -14.04
C THR A 174 2.06 11.81 -12.72
N LEU A 175 1.37 11.77 -11.58
CA LEU A 175 1.99 11.87 -10.26
C LEU A 175 2.19 10.47 -9.67
N ILE A 176 3.26 10.32 -8.89
CA ILE A 176 3.64 9.07 -8.24
C ILE A 176 3.38 9.21 -6.75
N TYR A 177 2.67 8.24 -6.18
CA TYR A 177 2.28 8.18 -4.77
C TYR A 177 2.72 6.88 -4.14
N SER A 178 2.83 6.87 -2.81
CA SER A 178 2.84 5.59 -2.09
C SER A 178 1.41 5.04 -2.03
N GLY A 179 1.26 3.74 -2.32
CA GLY A 179 -0.01 3.04 -2.21
C GLY A 179 -0.57 2.99 -0.79
N ALA A 180 0.29 3.13 0.23
CA ALA A 180 -0.12 3.09 1.63
C ALA A 180 -0.87 4.35 2.10
N VAL A 181 -0.76 5.46 1.36
CA VAL A 181 -1.29 6.78 1.77
C VAL A 181 -2.19 7.42 0.72
N TYR A 182 -2.15 6.95 -0.53
CA TYR A 182 -2.93 7.55 -1.61
C TYR A 182 -4.43 7.46 -1.35
N THR A 183 -5.11 8.58 -1.54
CA THR A 183 -6.56 8.67 -1.60
C THR A 183 -6.96 9.58 -2.77
N PRO A 184 -8.05 9.29 -3.49
CA PRO A 184 -8.51 10.10 -4.62
C PRO A 184 -9.12 11.43 -4.18
N SER A 185 -9.52 11.57 -2.91
CA SER A 185 -10.06 12.80 -2.33
C SER A 185 -8.98 13.81 -1.96
N THR A 186 -7.76 13.35 -1.64
CA THR A 186 -6.62 14.23 -1.28
C THR A 186 -5.32 13.88 -2.03
N PRO A 187 -5.35 13.77 -3.38
CA PRO A 187 -4.19 13.31 -4.14
C PRO A 187 -2.99 14.28 -4.01
N GLY A 188 -3.21 15.57 -3.75
CA GLY A 188 -2.13 16.57 -3.75
C GLY A 188 -1.19 16.59 -2.54
N ALA A 189 -1.51 15.91 -1.42
CA ALA A 189 -0.78 16.16 -0.16
C ALA A 189 0.49 15.32 0.03
N VAL A 190 0.71 14.27 -0.77
CA VAL A 190 1.77 13.27 -0.50
C VAL A 190 2.36 12.61 -1.75
N SER A 191 2.33 13.28 -2.92
CA SER A 191 3.09 12.77 -4.07
C SER A 191 4.58 12.73 -3.74
N ILE A 192 5.24 11.67 -4.19
CA ILE A 192 6.67 11.43 -3.99
C ILE A 192 7.47 11.55 -5.28
N GLY A 193 6.78 11.83 -6.39
CA GLY A 193 7.39 12.01 -7.69
C GLY A 193 6.36 12.29 -8.78
N ALA A 194 6.86 12.35 -10.02
CA ALA A 194 6.05 12.53 -11.22
C ALA A 194 6.67 11.79 -12.41
N VAL A 195 5.85 11.44 -13.40
CA VAL A 195 6.30 10.99 -14.71
C VAL A 195 6.37 12.22 -15.63
N TYR A 196 7.57 12.61 -16.03
CA TYR A 196 7.82 13.72 -16.93
C TYR A 196 8.61 13.23 -18.14
N ASP A 197 8.08 13.47 -19.34
CA ASP A 197 8.68 13.03 -20.61
C ASP A 197 9.09 11.54 -20.62
N LYS A 198 8.13 10.67 -20.23
CA LYS A 198 8.33 9.21 -20.11
C LYS A 198 9.50 8.79 -19.21
N THR A 199 9.87 9.65 -18.27
CA THR A 199 10.88 9.37 -17.27
C THR A 199 10.25 9.57 -15.88
N PRO A 200 10.40 8.63 -14.93
CA PRO A 200 9.98 8.86 -13.57
C PRO A 200 10.99 9.75 -12.84
N TRP A 201 10.49 10.73 -12.10
CA TRP A 201 11.25 11.66 -11.27
C TRP A 201 10.76 11.54 -9.84
N PHE A 202 11.57 10.99 -8.95
CA PHE A 202 11.27 10.93 -7.52
C PHE A 202 11.91 12.13 -6.80
N TRP A 203 11.18 12.75 -5.88
CA TRP A 203 11.68 13.89 -5.08
C TRP A 203 12.38 13.45 -3.81
N PHE A 204 12.16 12.22 -3.38
CA PHE A 204 12.68 11.65 -2.14
C PHE A 204 13.43 10.36 -2.42
N THR A 205 14.39 10.03 -1.57
CA THR A 205 15.09 8.74 -1.58
C THR A 205 14.09 7.58 -1.39
N PRO A 206 14.41 6.37 -1.89
CA PRO A 206 13.58 5.20 -1.63
C PRO A 206 13.37 4.98 -0.13
N ALA A 207 12.12 4.80 0.27
CA ALA A 207 11.75 4.53 1.65
C ALA A 207 10.40 3.80 1.69
N TRP A 208 10.24 2.91 2.66
CA TRP A 208 8.97 2.28 2.98
C TRP A 208 8.08 3.26 3.76
N PRO A 209 6.76 3.24 3.54
CA PRO A 209 5.81 3.98 4.40
C PRO A 209 5.97 3.53 5.85
N MET A 210 5.92 4.45 6.81
CA MET A 210 6.17 4.15 8.24
C MET A 210 5.34 2.97 8.76
N LEU A 211 4.03 2.98 8.48
CA LEU A 211 3.06 1.92 8.79
C LEU A 211 3.53 0.52 8.33
N LEU A 212 4.31 0.47 7.25
CA LEU A 212 4.72 -0.76 6.55
C LEU A 212 6.25 -0.92 6.48
N SER A 213 6.97 -0.11 7.25
CA SER A 213 8.42 -0.20 7.34
C SER A 213 8.81 -1.57 7.93
N PRO A 214 10.01 -2.10 7.62
CA PRO A 214 10.45 -3.39 8.16
C PRO A 214 10.38 -3.49 9.70
N GLU A 215 10.47 -2.36 10.39
CA GLU A 215 10.42 -2.24 11.85
C GLU A 215 9.01 -1.93 12.39
N SER A 216 7.99 -1.84 11.53
CA SER A 216 6.63 -1.54 11.97
C SER A 216 5.99 -2.73 12.68
N THR A 217 4.98 -2.46 13.53
CA THR A 217 4.21 -3.51 14.21
C THR A 217 3.62 -4.51 13.22
N ILE A 218 3.13 -4.03 12.07
CA ILE A 218 2.58 -4.90 11.01
C ILE A 218 3.64 -5.89 10.50
N ARG A 219 4.90 -5.45 10.29
CA ARG A 219 5.96 -6.32 9.77
C ARG A 219 6.58 -7.21 10.83
N THR A 220 6.67 -6.75 12.08
CA THR A 220 7.37 -7.47 13.16
C THR A 220 6.46 -8.42 13.94
N GLU A 221 5.22 -8.02 14.24
CA GLU A 221 4.28 -8.81 15.06
C GLU A 221 3.22 -9.54 14.22
N TYR A 222 2.85 -8.97 13.07
CA TYR A 222 1.81 -9.50 12.17
C TYR A 222 2.36 -9.94 10.81
N TRP A 223 3.54 -10.55 10.82
CA TRP A 223 4.27 -11.00 9.63
C TRP A 223 3.44 -11.91 8.70
N ASN A 224 2.44 -12.63 9.23
CA ASN A 224 1.56 -13.48 8.43
C ASN A 224 0.62 -12.72 7.49
N PHE A 225 0.51 -11.38 7.59
CA PHE A 225 -0.24 -10.57 6.64
C PHE A 225 0.29 -10.68 5.20
N THR A 226 1.54 -11.10 5.04
CA THR A 226 2.18 -11.33 3.74
C THR A 226 2.09 -12.78 3.25
N ASP A 227 1.51 -13.70 4.03
CA ASP A 227 1.15 -15.04 3.54
C ASP A 227 -0.15 -15.00 2.73
N VAL A 228 -0.05 -14.38 1.56
CA VAL A 228 -1.18 -14.13 0.66
C VAL A 228 -1.80 -15.44 0.16
N ILE A 229 -1.02 -16.52 0.05
CA ILE A 229 -1.55 -17.81 -0.43
C ILE A 229 -2.47 -18.42 0.63
N GLN A 230 -2.03 -18.44 1.89
CA GLN A 230 -2.86 -18.90 2.99
C GLN A 230 -4.10 -18.01 3.15
N ALA A 231 -3.92 -16.69 3.20
CA ALA A 231 -5.02 -15.74 3.39
C ALA A 231 -6.06 -15.82 2.26
N ASN A 232 -5.65 -15.98 1.00
CA ASN A 232 -6.56 -16.15 -0.13
C ASN A 232 -7.41 -17.44 0.00
N SER A 233 -6.83 -18.51 0.54
CA SER A 233 -7.60 -19.73 0.82
C SER A 233 -8.64 -19.50 1.92
N THR A 234 -8.28 -18.82 3.01
CA THR A 234 -9.17 -18.52 4.14
C THR A 234 -10.34 -17.61 3.74
N ILE A 235 -10.07 -16.54 2.97
CA ILE A 235 -11.14 -15.62 2.58
C ILE A 235 -12.08 -16.24 1.55
N SER A 236 -11.59 -17.14 0.69
CA SER A 236 -12.42 -17.85 -0.28
C SER A 236 -13.46 -18.76 0.37
N THR A 237 -13.22 -19.21 1.61
CA THR A 237 -14.15 -20.08 2.36
C THR A 237 -15.05 -19.31 3.32
N ASN A 238 -14.56 -18.23 3.93
CA ASN A 238 -15.24 -17.59 5.07
C ASN A 238 -15.71 -16.15 4.83
N GLY A 239 -15.32 -15.51 3.71
CA GLY A 239 -15.78 -14.18 3.26
C GLY A 239 -15.97 -13.12 4.35
N THR A 240 -15.00 -12.21 4.52
CA THR A 240 -15.10 -11.14 5.53
C THR A 240 -15.98 -9.98 5.07
N THR A 241 -17.04 -9.68 5.84
CA THR A 241 -18.00 -8.59 5.55
C THR A 241 -17.83 -7.45 6.54
N ILE A 242 -17.32 -6.32 6.06
CA ILE A 242 -17.11 -5.10 6.85
C ILE A 242 -17.76 -3.93 6.13
N PRO A 243 -18.97 -3.48 6.48
CA PRO A 243 -19.56 -2.29 5.87
C PRO A 243 -18.90 -1.00 6.36
N ILE A 244 -18.99 0.05 5.53
CA ILE A 244 -18.69 1.44 5.91
C ILE A 244 -20.02 2.16 6.10
N VAL A 245 -20.20 2.81 7.25
CA VAL A 245 -21.38 3.62 7.59
C VAL A 245 -20.94 5.01 8.01
N TYR A 246 -21.80 6.01 7.88
CA TYR A 246 -21.52 7.34 8.40
C TYR A 246 -21.86 7.41 9.89
N ASP A 247 -21.15 8.21 10.68
CA ASP A 247 -21.58 8.50 12.05
C ASP A 247 -22.80 9.42 12.01
N ALA A 248 -23.96 8.86 12.35
CA ALA A 248 -25.24 9.54 12.32
C ALA A 248 -26.14 8.95 13.39
N TYR A 249 -27.33 9.50 13.56
CA TYR A 249 -28.32 8.90 14.45
C TYR A 249 -28.90 7.62 13.81
N TYR A 250 -28.56 6.46 14.38
CA TYR A 250 -29.12 5.16 13.98
C TYR A 250 -30.07 4.63 15.05
N ASN A 251 -30.85 3.62 14.67
CA ASN A 251 -31.63 2.88 15.64
C ASN A 251 -30.66 2.11 16.56
N PRO A 252 -30.72 2.25 17.90
CA PRO A 252 -29.81 1.58 18.83
C PRO A 252 -29.75 0.05 18.69
N GLY A 253 -30.78 -0.58 18.12
CA GLY A 253 -30.79 -2.03 17.85
C GLY A 253 -30.08 -2.45 16.55
N LEU A 254 -29.66 -1.53 15.69
CA LEU A 254 -29.10 -1.85 14.36
C LEU A 254 -27.86 -2.75 14.46
N LEU A 255 -26.95 -2.42 15.37
CA LEU A 255 -25.75 -3.24 15.59
C LEU A 255 -26.08 -4.63 16.09
N GLU A 256 -27.06 -4.75 16.99
CA GLU A 256 -27.51 -6.05 17.50
C GLU A 256 -28.05 -6.93 16.36
N TYR A 257 -28.85 -6.34 15.45
CA TYR A 257 -29.34 -7.04 14.26
C TYR A 257 -28.25 -7.42 13.25
N LEU A 258 -27.23 -6.58 13.07
CA LEU A 258 -26.17 -6.81 12.09
C LEU A 258 -25.03 -7.68 12.61
N SER A 259 -24.84 -7.76 13.93
CA SER A 259 -23.68 -8.43 14.55
C SER A 259 -23.49 -9.91 14.16
N GLY A 260 -24.56 -10.60 13.76
CA GLY A 260 -24.48 -11.98 13.26
C GLY A 260 -24.20 -12.11 11.75
N SER A 261 -24.10 -10.99 11.03
CA SER A 261 -23.94 -10.93 9.56
C SER A 261 -22.73 -10.11 9.09
N ILE A 262 -22.04 -9.43 10.00
CA ILE A 262 -20.83 -8.64 9.72
C ILE A 262 -19.72 -9.05 10.68
N ASP A 263 -18.48 -8.99 10.20
CA ASP A 263 -17.30 -9.37 10.98
C ASP A 263 -16.63 -8.17 11.65
N GLY A 264 -16.98 -6.96 11.20
CA GLY A 264 -16.50 -5.69 11.73
C GLY A 264 -17.27 -4.54 11.11
N LEU A 265 -17.02 -3.31 11.59
CA LEU A 265 -17.68 -2.11 11.09
C LEU A 265 -16.67 -0.98 10.97
N VAL A 266 -16.74 -0.21 9.87
CA VAL A 266 -16.06 1.08 9.76
C VAL A 266 -17.10 2.19 9.84
N VAL A 267 -16.87 3.16 10.73
CA VAL A 267 -17.72 4.33 10.94
C VAL A 267 -16.96 5.57 10.46
N VAL A 268 -17.55 6.30 9.53
CA VAL A 268 -17.02 7.58 9.03
C VAL A 268 -17.35 8.65 10.06
N SER A 269 -16.33 9.06 10.83
CA SER A 269 -16.40 10.12 11.83
C SER A 269 -16.26 11.50 11.19
N SER A 270 -16.99 12.47 11.75
CA SER A 270 -16.86 13.89 11.43
C SER A 270 -15.86 14.63 12.35
N GLY A 271 -15.07 13.90 13.14
CA GLY A 271 -14.09 14.43 14.08
C GLY A 271 -14.12 13.67 15.40
N ASN A 272 -14.89 14.18 16.38
CA ASN A 272 -15.04 13.55 17.69
C ASN A 272 -16.35 12.74 17.76
N SER A 273 -16.21 11.43 17.87
CA SER A 273 -17.28 10.44 17.94
C SER A 273 -17.40 9.80 19.34
N THR A 274 -16.84 10.41 20.40
CA THR A 274 -16.92 9.85 21.77
C THR A 274 -18.35 9.63 22.28
N GLY A 275 -19.31 10.39 21.74
CA GLY A 275 -20.75 10.23 22.01
C GLY A 275 -21.49 9.31 21.04
N SER A 276 -20.81 8.63 20.13
CA SER A 276 -21.44 7.74 19.15
C SER A 276 -22.03 6.50 19.82
N GLU A 277 -23.18 6.06 19.33
CA GLU A 277 -23.87 4.86 19.81
C GLU A 277 -23.29 3.57 19.20
N PHE A 278 -22.40 3.68 18.21
CA PHE A 278 -21.72 2.55 17.60
C PHE A 278 -20.66 1.96 18.53
N THR A 279 -21.12 1.14 19.47
CA THR A 279 -20.28 0.39 20.41
C THR A 279 -20.62 -1.08 20.35
N SER A 280 -19.61 -1.94 20.39
CA SER A 280 -19.81 -3.39 20.42
C SER A 280 -18.66 -4.07 21.15
N ALA A 281 -18.99 -5.13 21.90
CA ALA A 281 -18.00 -6.03 22.50
C ALA A 281 -17.78 -7.30 21.66
N SER A 282 -18.61 -7.55 20.63
CA SER A 282 -18.58 -8.77 19.82
C SER A 282 -17.92 -8.60 18.46
N ILE A 283 -17.97 -7.39 17.90
CA ILE A 283 -17.35 -7.06 16.61
C ILE A 283 -16.47 -5.81 16.76
N PRO A 284 -15.30 -5.75 16.11
CA PRO A 284 -14.49 -4.55 16.09
C PRO A 284 -15.18 -3.43 15.32
N ILE A 285 -15.12 -2.22 15.88
CA ILE A 285 -15.64 -0.99 15.25
C ILE A 285 -14.48 -0.01 15.10
N VAL A 286 -14.19 0.37 13.87
CA VAL A 286 -13.12 1.30 13.51
C VAL A 286 -13.73 2.64 13.11
N PHE A 287 -13.32 3.73 13.74
CA PHE A 287 -13.70 5.08 13.35
C PHE A 287 -12.60 5.69 12.49
N ALA A 288 -12.96 6.09 11.27
CA ALA A 288 -12.08 6.71 10.29
C ALA A 288 -12.68 8.03 9.82
N SER A 289 -11.86 8.95 9.32
CA SER A 289 -12.34 10.20 8.73
C SER A 289 -12.21 10.15 7.21
N ASP A 290 -13.20 10.67 6.51
CA ASP A 290 -13.10 10.99 5.08
C ASP A 290 -12.54 12.41 4.85
N ASP A 291 -12.28 13.14 5.94
CA ASP A 291 -11.62 14.44 5.93
C ASP A 291 -10.11 14.32 6.13
N TYR A 292 -9.40 15.44 5.98
CA TYR A 292 -7.93 15.51 6.17
C TYR A 292 -7.47 15.27 7.63
N TYR A 293 -8.39 15.24 8.59
CA TYR A 293 -8.04 15.14 10.00
C TYR A 293 -7.99 13.69 10.47
N PRO A 294 -6.87 13.26 11.09
CA PRO A 294 -6.80 11.92 11.67
C PRO A 294 -7.77 11.76 12.83
N VAL A 295 -8.28 10.54 13.02
CA VAL A 295 -9.09 10.17 14.19
C VAL A 295 -8.17 9.60 15.26
N PHE A 296 -8.15 10.21 16.45
CA PHE A 296 -7.33 9.74 17.57
C PHE A 296 -8.12 8.85 18.53
N VAL A 297 -7.39 8.11 19.38
CA VAL A 297 -7.99 7.22 20.40
C VAL A 297 -8.93 7.98 21.33
N ASP A 298 -8.63 9.24 21.64
CA ASP A 298 -9.46 10.10 22.49
C ASP A 298 -10.72 10.63 21.78
N ASP A 299 -10.83 10.43 20.46
CA ASP A 299 -11.97 10.88 19.65
C ASP A 299 -13.03 9.78 19.47
N VAL A 300 -12.81 8.56 19.96
CA VAL A 300 -13.70 7.42 19.72
C VAL A 300 -14.28 6.87 21.03
N PRO A 301 -15.42 6.14 20.97
CA PRO A 301 -15.96 5.46 22.14
C PRO A 301 -14.98 4.44 22.71
N ALA A 302 -15.04 4.22 24.03
CA ALA A 302 -14.20 3.22 24.68
C ALA A 302 -14.40 1.82 24.07
N GLY A 303 -13.29 1.15 23.72
CA GLY A 303 -13.29 -0.18 23.10
C GLY A 303 -13.42 -0.18 21.57
N ALA A 304 -13.73 0.98 20.96
CA ALA A 304 -13.60 1.19 19.53
C ALA A 304 -12.13 1.43 19.15
N ILE A 305 -11.85 1.35 17.85
CA ILE A 305 -10.53 1.52 17.26
C ILE A 305 -10.51 2.85 16.51
N ALA A 306 -9.53 3.69 16.80
CA ALA A 306 -9.26 4.88 16.01
C ALA A 306 -8.40 4.52 14.80
N ALA A 307 -8.77 5.01 13.61
CA ALA A 307 -8.07 4.67 12.37
C ALA A 307 -6.81 5.51 12.09
N GLY A 308 -6.54 6.52 12.92
CA GLY A 308 -5.44 7.45 12.69
C GLY A 308 -5.67 8.22 11.38
N GLY A 309 -4.67 8.19 10.49
CA GLY A 309 -4.71 8.88 9.20
C GLY A 309 -5.29 8.07 8.04
N LEU A 310 -5.82 6.85 8.28
CA LEU A 310 -6.37 6.01 7.21
C LEU A 310 -7.77 6.47 6.81
N SER A 311 -8.05 6.43 5.51
CA SER A 311 -9.40 6.66 4.98
C SER A 311 -10.37 5.55 5.42
N PRO A 312 -11.69 5.73 5.27
CA PRO A 312 -12.65 4.67 5.55
C PRO A 312 -12.43 3.41 4.70
N VAL A 313 -12.00 3.58 3.44
CA VAL A 313 -11.70 2.46 2.52
C VAL A 313 -10.45 1.72 2.96
N GLN A 314 -9.37 2.44 3.26
CA GLN A 314 -8.13 1.84 3.77
C GLN A 314 -8.37 1.12 5.10
N SER A 315 -9.17 1.71 5.98
CA SER A 315 -9.54 1.13 7.27
C SER A 315 -10.34 -0.16 7.14
N GLN A 316 -11.30 -0.18 6.21
CA GLN A 316 -12.06 -1.38 5.88
C GLN A 316 -11.14 -2.52 5.42
N LEU A 317 -10.16 -2.20 4.56
CA LEU A 317 -9.22 -3.18 4.03
C LEU A 317 -8.24 -3.67 5.09
N LEU A 318 -7.68 -2.79 5.92
CA LEU A 318 -6.76 -3.19 6.99
C LEU A 318 -7.48 -4.08 8.02
N LEU A 319 -8.71 -3.72 8.39
CA LEU A 319 -9.53 -4.56 9.26
C LEU A 319 -9.84 -5.93 8.61
N ALA A 320 -10.14 -5.95 7.30
CA ALA A 320 -10.35 -7.21 6.58
C ALA A 320 -9.10 -8.11 6.61
N ILE A 321 -7.92 -7.53 6.41
CA ILE A 321 -6.65 -8.25 6.49
C ILE A 321 -6.42 -8.80 7.90
N ALA A 322 -6.60 -7.97 8.92
CA ALA A 322 -6.42 -8.35 10.31
C ALA A 322 -7.36 -9.51 10.70
N LEU A 323 -8.66 -9.40 10.38
CA LEU A 323 -9.65 -10.43 10.68
C LEU A 323 -9.43 -11.73 9.91
N THR A 324 -9.03 -11.65 8.62
CA THR A 324 -8.65 -12.83 7.83
C THR A 324 -7.47 -13.59 8.45
N ASN A 325 -6.63 -12.88 9.20
CA ASN A 325 -5.46 -13.39 9.90
C ASN A 325 -5.71 -13.65 11.41
N ASN A 326 -6.98 -13.73 11.83
CA ASN A 326 -7.42 -14.02 13.20
C ASN A 326 -7.01 -12.96 14.25
N VAL A 327 -6.76 -11.72 13.85
CA VAL A 327 -6.53 -10.61 14.78
C VAL A 327 -7.88 -9.95 15.09
N THR A 328 -8.42 -10.22 16.28
CA THR A 328 -9.77 -9.78 16.68
C THR A 328 -9.81 -8.92 17.94
N ALA A 329 -8.75 -8.89 18.74
CA ALA A 329 -8.73 -8.12 19.98
C ALA A 329 -8.59 -6.62 19.69
N SER A 330 -9.45 -5.78 20.29
CA SER A 330 -9.43 -4.33 20.06
C SER A 330 -8.08 -3.68 20.35
N SER A 331 -7.32 -4.16 21.34
CA SER A 331 -5.98 -3.62 21.63
C SER A 331 -4.98 -3.92 20.51
N GLN A 332 -4.97 -5.17 20.01
CA GLN A 332 -4.10 -5.57 18.90
C GLN A 332 -4.46 -4.83 17.61
N LEU A 333 -5.76 -4.68 17.35
CA LEU A 333 -6.25 -3.89 16.23
C LEU A 333 -5.86 -2.41 16.39
N GLN A 334 -5.98 -1.85 17.59
CA GLN A 334 -5.56 -0.47 17.84
C GLN A 334 -4.06 -0.28 17.56
N ASP A 335 -3.20 -1.24 17.94
CA ASP A 335 -1.76 -1.21 17.66
C ASP A 335 -1.48 -1.26 16.15
N ILE A 336 -2.23 -2.06 15.37
CA ILE A 336 -2.10 -2.14 13.90
C ILE A 336 -2.46 -0.82 13.22
N PHE A 337 -3.49 -0.12 13.72
CA PHE A 337 -3.98 1.12 13.10
C PHE A 337 -3.16 2.36 13.48
N PHE A 338 -2.32 2.27 14.52
CA PHE A 338 -1.48 3.37 15.02
C PHE A 338 0.04 3.07 14.97
N SER A 339 0.45 2.02 14.23
CA SER A 339 1.85 1.58 14.11
C SER A 339 2.75 2.48 13.27
#